data_AF-A0A2D8GAS5-F1
#
_entry.id   AF-A0A2D8GAS5-F1
#
_cell.length_a   1.000
_cell.length_b   1.000
_cell.length_c   1.000
_cell.angle_alpha   90.00
_cell.angle_beta   90.00
_cell.angle_gamma   90.00
#
_symmetry.space_group_name_H-M   'P 1'
#
loop_
_entity.id
_entity.type
_entity.pdbx_description
1 polymer ?
#
loop_
_entity_poly.entity_id
_entity_poly.type
_entity_poly.pdbx_seq_one_letter_code
_entity_poly.pdbx_strand_id
1 'polypeptide(L)'
;MRVFIFFYIYTSLCLAQLYENSKNSPLSILSTIKKKSFELKKPLKDFNPVWVDSLKLILPCKNVPVPKRTMRLPNAPRSYRNGIHRGVDFFANWGTPVSSVAPGTIVRSDHNYKEVPADFRVDMLKASSKVGKTPSDIFNNILLG
;
A
#
# COMPACT_ATOMS: atom_id res chain seq x y z
N MET A 1 14.87 -30.50 54.58
CA MET A 1 13.63 -30.00 53.91
C MET A 1 13.90 -28.94 52.84
N ARG A 2 14.71 -27.89 53.10
CA ARG A 2 15.04 -26.85 52.11
C ARG A 2 15.68 -27.36 50.81
N VAL A 3 16.61 -28.33 50.88
CA VAL A 3 17.32 -28.87 49.68
C VAL A 3 16.38 -29.59 48.72
N PHE A 4 15.39 -30.32 49.23
CA PHE A 4 14.39 -31.01 48.39
C PHE A 4 13.45 -30.03 47.68
N ILE A 5 13.14 -28.90 48.31
CA ILE A 5 12.36 -27.82 47.70
C ILE A 5 13.15 -27.17 46.57
N PHE A 6 14.44 -26.88 46.77
CA PHE A 6 15.31 -26.38 45.70
C PHE A 6 15.44 -27.38 44.55
N PHE A 7 15.56 -28.67 44.83
CA PHE A 7 15.63 -29.71 43.81
C PHE A 7 14.32 -29.80 43.01
N TYR A 8 13.17 -29.73 43.69
CA TYR A 8 11.85 -29.73 43.05
C TYR A 8 11.59 -28.48 42.18
N ILE A 9 12.02 -27.31 42.65
CA ILE A 9 11.95 -26.06 41.87
C ILE A 9 12.87 -26.16 40.64
N TYR A 10 14.08 -26.69 40.81
CA TYR A 10 15.04 -26.84 39.71
C TYR A 10 14.57 -27.83 38.64
N THR A 11 14.00 -28.98 39.04
CA THR A 11 13.43 -29.94 38.07
C THR A 11 12.21 -29.38 37.36
N SER A 12 11.35 -28.61 38.05
CA SER A 12 10.22 -27.92 37.43
C SER A 12 10.65 -26.85 36.41
N LEU A 13 11.72 -26.11 36.69
CA LEU A 13 12.31 -25.13 35.75
C LEU A 13 12.90 -25.81 34.51
N CYS A 14 13.58 -26.94 34.65
CA CYS A 14 14.12 -27.71 33.52
C CYS A 14 13.02 -28.29 32.60
N LEU A 15 11.84 -28.61 33.15
CA LEU A 15 10.68 -29.10 32.39
C LEU A 15 9.91 -27.99 31.65
N ALA A 16 10.12 -26.72 32.01
CA ALA A 16 9.32 -25.60 31.49
C ALA A 16 9.72 -25.12 30.08
N GLN A 17 10.74 -25.70 29.43
CA GLN A 17 11.29 -25.19 28.17
C GLN A 17 11.00 -26.04 26.91
N LEU A 18 10.14 -27.06 26.97
CA LEU A 18 9.91 -27.96 25.83
C LEU A 18 8.50 -27.88 25.24
N TYR A 19 8.00 -26.67 24.97
CA TYR A 19 6.76 -26.49 24.22
C TYR A 19 6.98 -25.69 22.92
N GLU A 20 7.96 -26.11 22.12
CA GLU A 20 8.01 -25.72 20.71
C GLU A 20 6.91 -26.49 19.97
N ASN A 21 5.77 -25.83 19.75
CA ASN A 21 4.76 -26.35 18.84
C ASN A 21 5.37 -26.40 17.44
N SER A 22 5.49 -27.60 16.85
CA SER A 22 6.08 -27.81 15.52
C SER A 22 5.45 -26.93 14.45
N LYS A 23 4.16 -26.56 14.62
CA LYS A 23 3.41 -25.65 13.77
C LYS A 23 3.93 -24.20 13.79
N ASN A 24 4.62 -23.78 14.85
CA ASN A 24 5.20 -22.45 14.99
C ASN A 24 6.66 -22.37 14.55
N SER A 25 7.27 -23.49 14.11
CA SER A 25 8.63 -23.46 13.61
C SER A 25 8.73 -22.58 12.35
N PRO A 26 9.86 -21.86 12.13
CA PRO A 26 10.07 -21.09 10.91
C PRO A 26 9.86 -21.93 9.64
N LEU A 27 10.27 -23.21 9.67
CA LEU A 27 10.14 -24.13 8.56
C LEU A 27 8.67 -24.52 8.27
N SER A 28 7.87 -24.73 9.32
CA SER A 28 6.42 -24.94 9.22
C SER A 28 5.71 -23.73 8.60
N ILE A 29 6.05 -22.53 9.07
CA ILE A 29 5.47 -21.30 8.52
C ILE A 29 5.82 -21.17 7.03
N LEU A 30 7.10 -21.39 6.68
CA LEU A 30 7.56 -21.33 5.29
C LEU A 30 6.91 -22.37 4.39
N SER A 31 6.68 -23.60 4.87
CA SER A 31 6.03 -24.66 4.10
C SER A 31 4.54 -24.39 3.86
N THR A 32 3.91 -23.59 4.74
CA THR A 32 2.49 -23.21 4.63
C THR A 32 2.27 -22.03 3.67
N ILE A 33 3.32 -21.27 3.34
CA ILE A 33 3.23 -20.16 2.38
C ILE A 33 3.01 -20.73 0.98
N LYS A 34 1.75 -20.81 0.54
CA LYS A 34 1.43 -21.05 -0.87
C LYS A 34 1.96 -19.88 -1.70
N LYS A 35 2.86 -20.17 -2.63
CA LYS A 35 3.29 -19.21 -3.65
C LYS A 35 2.08 -18.86 -4.49
N LYS A 36 1.44 -17.73 -4.20
CA LYS A 36 0.36 -17.20 -5.02
C LYS A 36 0.97 -16.87 -6.38
N SER A 37 0.69 -17.69 -7.39
CA SER A 37 1.04 -17.39 -8.77
C SER A 37 0.33 -16.09 -9.12
N PHE A 38 1.11 -15.03 -9.28
CA PHE A 38 0.57 -13.78 -9.78
C PHE A 38 0.37 -14.01 -11.28
N GLU A 39 -0.86 -14.26 -11.71
CA GLU A 39 -1.16 -14.16 -13.12
C GLU A 39 -0.86 -12.72 -13.54
N LEU A 40 0.11 -12.57 -14.45
CA LEU A 40 0.35 -11.30 -15.10
C LEU A 40 -0.98 -10.91 -15.74
N LYS A 41 -1.58 -9.82 -15.24
CA LYS A 41 -2.77 -9.25 -15.87
C LYS A 41 -2.41 -9.06 -17.34
N LYS A 42 -3.22 -9.65 -18.22
CA LYS A 42 -3.07 -9.49 -19.68
C LYS A 42 -2.89 -7.99 -19.98
N PRO A 43 -2.00 -7.63 -20.91
CA PRO A 43 -1.88 -6.24 -21.32
C PRO A 43 -3.28 -5.70 -21.63
N LEU A 44 -3.56 -4.49 -21.15
CA LEU A 44 -4.83 -3.82 -21.44
C LEU A 44 -5.02 -3.88 -22.95
N LYS A 45 -6.12 -4.50 -23.42
CA LYS A 45 -6.40 -4.63 -24.85
C LYS A 45 -6.38 -3.28 -25.58
N ASP A 46 -6.63 -2.21 -24.83
CA ASP A 46 -6.84 -0.86 -25.34
C ASP A 46 -5.63 0.06 -25.12
N PHE A 47 -4.51 -0.45 -24.59
CA PHE A 47 -3.28 0.35 -24.42
C PHE A 47 -2.27 0.00 -25.50
N ASN A 48 -1.92 0.98 -26.33
CA ASN A 48 -0.81 0.85 -27.27
C ASN A 48 0.46 1.50 -26.69
N PRO A 49 1.53 0.74 -26.40
CA PRO A 49 2.78 1.27 -25.87
C PRO A 49 3.41 2.38 -26.72
N VAL A 50 3.15 2.38 -28.04
CA VAL A 50 3.61 3.43 -28.96
C VAL A 50 3.17 4.82 -28.53
N TRP A 51 2.03 4.96 -27.83
CA TRP A 51 1.53 6.25 -27.35
C TRP A 51 2.45 6.92 -26.32
N VAL A 52 3.32 6.16 -25.65
CA VAL A 52 4.21 6.67 -24.59
C VAL A 52 5.68 6.37 -24.85
N ASP A 53 6.03 5.79 -26.00
CA ASP A 53 7.40 5.36 -26.31
C ASP A 53 8.40 6.53 -26.31
N SER A 54 7.97 7.71 -26.80
CA SER A 54 8.77 8.93 -26.81
C SER A 54 8.62 9.78 -25.54
N LEU A 55 7.80 9.36 -24.57
CA LEU A 55 7.49 10.15 -23.40
C LEU A 55 8.69 10.22 -22.46
N LYS A 56 9.25 11.42 -22.30
CA LYS A 56 10.30 11.70 -21.32
C LYS A 56 9.71 12.48 -20.15
N LEU A 57 9.79 11.88 -18.96
CA LEU A 57 9.31 12.50 -17.73
C LEU A 57 10.49 12.95 -16.87
N ILE A 58 10.39 14.16 -16.31
CA ILE A 58 11.27 14.62 -15.24
C ILE A 58 10.65 14.30 -13.86
N LEU A 59 11.45 14.43 -12.80
CA LEU A 59 10.91 14.34 -11.44
C LEU A 59 10.11 15.60 -11.10
N PRO A 60 8.97 15.47 -10.40
CA PRO A 60 8.11 16.61 -10.09
C PRO A 60 8.74 17.56 -9.05
N CYS A 61 9.67 17.08 -8.23
CA CYS A 61 10.33 17.86 -7.19
C CYS A 61 11.85 17.74 -7.34
N LYS A 62 12.55 18.88 -7.27
CA LYS A 62 14.02 18.90 -7.28
C LYS A 62 14.57 18.22 -6.03
N ASN A 63 15.61 17.40 -6.20
CA ASN A 63 16.31 16.69 -5.11
C ASN A 63 15.44 15.74 -4.26
N VAL A 64 14.24 15.38 -4.72
CA VAL A 64 13.41 14.36 -4.07
C VAL A 64 13.52 13.06 -4.87
N PRO A 65 14.19 12.02 -4.34
CA PRO A 65 14.39 10.79 -5.09
C PRO A 65 13.09 9.98 -5.22
N VAL A 66 13.04 9.12 -6.23
CA VAL A 66 11.97 8.13 -6.38
C VAL A 66 11.92 7.24 -5.12
N PRO A 67 10.74 7.03 -4.52
CA PRO A 67 10.62 6.25 -3.30
C PRO A 67 11.00 4.77 -3.55
N LYS A 68 11.78 4.19 -2.63
CA LYS A 68 12.11 2.75 -2.64
C LYS A 68 11.06 1.88 -1.94
N ARG A 69 10.21 2.49 -1.11
CA ARG A 69 9.16 1.76 -0.36
C ARG A 69 8.07 1.34 -1.32
N THR A 70 7.83 0.03 -1.42
CA THR A 70 6.84 -0.57 -2.33
C THR A 70 5.44 0.00 -2.14
N MET A 71 5.03 0.34 -0.90
CA MET A 71 3.72 0.92 -0.62
C MET A 71 3.47 2.29 -1.29
N ARG A 72 4.55 2.99 -1.67
CA ARG A 72 4.54 4.31 -2.32
C ARG A 72 4.63 4.23 -3.84
N LEU A 73 4.78 3.02 -4.38
CA LEU A 73 4.88 2.78 -5.81
C LEU A 73 3.51 2.41 -6.40
N PRO A 74 3.35 2.48 -7.73
CA PRO A 74 2.15 2.03 -8.41
C PRO A 74 1.90 0.55 -8.13
N ASN A 75 0.64 0.14 -8.22
CA ASN A 75 0.16 -1.22 -7.96
C ASN A 75 0.21 -1.66 -6.49
N ALA A 76 0.63 -0.80 -5.55
CA ALA A 76 0.57 -1.10 -4.13
C ALA A 76 -0.90 -1.27 -3.66
N PRO A 77 -1.24 -2.35 -2.94
CA PRO A 77 -2.60 -2.54 -2.43
C PRO A 77 -2.93 -1.52 -1.33
N ARG A 78 -4.16 -1.00 -1.35
CA ARG A 78 -4.72 -0.09 -0.34
C ARG A 78 -5.96 -0.75 0.26
N SER A 79 -5.75 -1.80 1.05
CA SER A 79 -6.82 -2.61 1.67
C SER A 79 -7.81 -1.75 2.47
N TYR A 80 -7.30 -0.80 3.24
CA TYR A 80 -8.09 0.17 4.00
C TYR A 80 -8.97 1.13 3.16
N ARG A 81 -8.84 1.12 1.83
CA ARG A 81 -9.72 1.84 0.89
C ARG A 81 -10.26 0.94 -0.23
N ASN A 82 -10.15 -0.38 -0.10
CA ASN A 82 -10.57 -1.35 -1.11
C ASN A 82 -10.03 -1.04 -2.52
N GLY A 83 -8.77 -0.59 -2.61
CA GLY A 83 -8.22 -0.07 -3.86
C GLY A 83 -6.77 -0.47 -4.13
N ILE A 84 -6.26 0.01 -5.25
CA ILE A 84 -4.87 -0.14 -5.68
C ILE A 84 -4.31 1.26 -5.96
N HIS A 85 -3.11 1.53 -5.49
CA HIS A 85 -2.41 2.79 -5.73
C HIS A 85 -2.02 2.91 -7.21
N ARG A 86 -2.43 4.00 -7.88
CA ARG A 86 -2.17 4.23 -9.31
C ARG A 86 -1.04 5.24 -9.59
N GLY A 87 -0.41 5.78 -8.55
CA GLY A 87 0.61 6.83 -8.66
C GLY A 87 1.90 6.50 -7.92
N VAL A 88 2.72 7.53 -7.73
CA VAL A 88 3.98 7.48 -6.96
C VAL A 88 3.91 8.52 -5.85
N ASP A 89 4.11 8.10 -4.60
CA ASP A 89 4.11 9.01 -3.45
C ASP A 89 5.55 9.48 -3.15
N PHE A 90 5.91 10.66 -3.66
CA PHE A 90 7.18 11.32 -3.32
C PHE A 90 7.14 11.89 -1.91
N PHE A 91 8.19 11.64 -1.11
CA PHE A 91 8.27 12.17 0.24
C PHE A 91 9.06 13.47 0.23
N ALA A 92 8.35 14.59 0.27
CA ALA A 92 8.90 15.93 0.26
C ALA A 92 8.49 16.70 1.52
N ASN A 93 9.31 17.68 1.92
CA ASN A 93 8.98 18.56 3.03
C ASN A 93 7.88 19.55 2.62
N TRP A 94 7.16 20.08 3.61
CA TRP A 94 6.20 21.16 3.38
C TRP A 94 6.87 22.36 2.69
N GLY A 95 6.18 22.96 1.73
CA GLY A 95 6.68 24.08 0.93
C GLY A 95 7.65 23.69 -0.21
N THR A 96 7.93 22.39 -0.41
CA THR A 96 8.73 21.95 -1.57
C THR A 96 8.00 22.30 -2.87
N PRO A 97 8.61 23.04 -3.80
CA PRO A 97 8.00 23.34 -5.10
C PRO A 97 7.76 22.07 -5.92
N VAL A 98 6.58 21.99 -6.54
CA VAL A 98 6.18 20.90 -7.44
C VAL A 98 6.04 21.47 -8.85
N SER A 99 6.69 20.84 -9.82
CA SER A 99 6.70 21.24 -11.24
C SER A 99 6.05 20.19 -12.13
N SER A 100 5.58 20.61 -13.31
CA SER A 100 5.08 19.70 -14.34
C SER A 100 6.18 18.73 -14.81
N VAL A 101 5.84 17.44 -14.93
CA VAL A 101 6.80 16.39 -15.31
C VAL A 101 7.10 16.33 -16.82
N ALA A 102 6.30 17.02 -17.64
CA ALA A 102 6.44 17.11 -19.09
C ALA A 102 5.71 18.37 -19.62
N PRO A 103 5.99 18.83 -20.85
CA PRO A 103 5.21 19.86 -21.52
C PRO A 103 3.73 19.45 -21.66
N GLY A 104 2.83 20.40 -21.50
CA GLY A 104 1.40 20.18 -21.65
C GLY A 104 0.56 21.40 -21.27
N THR A 105 -0.75 21.21 -21.25
CA THR A 105 -1.72 22.24 -20.87
C THR A 105 -2.38 21.86 -19.56
N ILE A 106 -2.45 22.79 -18.61
CA ILE A 106 -3.20 22.60 -17.37
C ILE A 106 -4.70 22.64 -17.72
N VAL A 107 -5.40 21.53 -17.48
CA VAL A 107 -6.84 21.42 -17.76
C VAL A 107 -7.72 21.66 -16.53
N ARG A 108 -7.14 21.64 -15.32
CA ARG A 108 -7.86 21.81 -14.05
C ARG A 108 -6.91 22.27 -12.93
N SER A 109 -7.39 23.13 -12.04
CA SER A 109 -6.75 23.44 -10.76
C SER A 109 -7.79 23.86 -9.71
N ASP A 110 -7.94 23.06 -8.66
CA ASP A 110 -9.00 23.25 -7.66
C ASP A 110 -8.51 24.10 -6.47
N HIS A 111 -8.24 25.38 -6.74
CA HIS A 111 -7.67 26.32 -5.76
C HIS A 111 -8.51 26.51 -4.49
N ASN A 112 -9.82 26.26 -4.57
CA ASN A 112 -10.77 26.48 -3.47
C ASN A 112 -11.44 25.17 -3.02
N TYR A 113 -10.75 24.04 -3.20
CA TYR A 113 -11.27 22.75 -2.77
C TYR A 113 -11.61 22.77 -1.26
N LYS A 114 -12.79 22.22 -0.93
CA LYS A 114 -13.26 22.06 0.45
C LYS A 114 -13.34 20.58 0.75
N GLU A 115 -12.70 20.17 1.83
CA GLU A 115 -12.71 18.77 2.27
C GLU A 115 -14.14 18.33 2.60
N VAL A 116 -14.49 17.13 2.14
CA VAL A 116 -15.78 16.51 2.46
C VAL A 116 -15.87 16.11 3.94
N PRO A 117 -17.07 16.06 4.54
CA PRO A 117 -17.23 15.58 5.91
C PRO A 117 -16.70 14.15 6.11
N ALA A 118 -16.23 13.87 7.33
CA ALA A 118 -15.68 12.55 7.67
C ALA A 118 -16.70 11.41 7.46
N ASP A 119 -17.96 11.62 7.81
CA ASP A 119 -19.02 10.61 7.66
C ASP A 119 -19.30 10.30 6.19
N PHE A 120 -19.33 11.35 5.35
CA PHE A 120 -19.45 11.20 3.91
C PHE A 120 -18.32 10.33 3.34
N ARG A 121 -17.08 10.56 3.80
CA ARG A 121 -15.93 9.74 3.41
C ARG A 121 -16.09 8.27 3.83
N VAL A 122 -16.62 8.00 5.02
CA VAL A 122 -16.88 6.62 5.48
C VAL A 122 -17.88 5.93 4.56
N ASP A 123 -18.97 6.60 4.20
CA ASP A 123 -20.00 6.03 3.33
C ASP A 123 -19.49 5.82 1.90
N MET A 124 -18.67 6.73 1.39
CA MET A 124 -17.95 6.58 0.12
C MET A 124 -17.06 5.33 0.10
N LEU A 125 -16.34 5.04 1.20
CA LEU A 125 -15.50 3.84 1.30
C LEU A 125 -16.34 2.56 1.34
N LYS A 126 -17.46 2.56 2.06
CA LYS A 126 -18.42 1.43 2.07
C LYS A 126 -18.99 1.19 0.67
N ALA A 127 -19.40 2.25 -0.03
CA ALA A 127 -19.92 2.16 -1.39
C ALA A 127 -18.86 1.58 -2.33
N SER A 128 -17.65 2.15 -2.33
CA SER A 128 -16.53 1.67 -3.17
C SER A 128 -16.18 0.20 -2.89
N SER A 129 -16.29 -0.24 -1.63
CA SER A 129 -16.11 -1.65 -1.25
C SER A 129 -17.12 -2.57 -1.93
N LYS A 130 -18.39 -2.16 -2.02
CA LYS A 130 -19.46 -2.96 -2.62
C LYS A 130 -19.28 -3.10 -4.12
N VAL A 131 -18.85 -2.03 -4.80
CA VAL A 131 -18.67 -2.03 -6.27
C VAL A 131 -17.29 -2.52 -6.72
N GLY A 132 -16.33 -2.68 -5.80
CA GLY A 132 -14.97 -3.12 -6.09
C GLY A 132 -14.10 -2.11 -6.83
N LYS A 133 -14.59 -0.87 -6.99
CA LYS A 133 -13.88 0.27 -7.58
C LYS A 133 -14.42 1.57 -6.99
N THR A 134 -13.62 2.64 -7.06
CA THR A 134 -14.14 3.99 -6.83
C THR A 134 -15.13 4.35 -7.94
N PRO A 135 -16.38 4.71 -7.61
CA PRO A 135 -17.34 5.24 -8.57
C PRO A 135 -16.76 6.43 -9.37
N SER A 136 -17.07 6.53 -10.66
CA SER A 136 -16.43 7.51 -11.56
C SER A 136 -16.79 8.96 -11.21
N ASP A 137 -18.02 9.20 -10.77
CA ASP A 137 -18.52 10.47 -10.24
C ASP A 137 -17.72 10.93 -9.01
N ILE A 138 -17.46 10.02 -8.08
CA ILE A 138 -16.64 10.28 -6.88
C ILE A 138 -15.19 10.55 -7.29
N PHE A 139 -14.66 9.77 -8.21
CA PHE A 139 -13.30 9.97 -8.70
C PHE A 139 -13.13 11.35 -9.35
N ASN A 140 -14.06 11.74 -10.23
CA ASN A 140 -13.96 12.97 -11.01
C ASN A 140 -14.29 14.24 -10.23
N ASN A 141 -15.26 14.18 -9.30
CA ASN A 141 -15.80 15.37 -8.62
C ASN A 141 -15.37 15.52 -7.15
N ILE A 142 -14.66 14.54 -6.59
CA ILE A 142 -14.24 14.56 -5.18
C ILE A 142 -12.75 14.28 -5.05
N LEU A 143 -12.23 13.22 -5.70
CA LEU A 143 -10.83 12.82 -5.52
C LEU A 143 -9.86 13.52 -6.47
N LEU A 144 -10.30 13.85 -7.67
CA LEU A 144 -9.56 14.68 -8.62
C LEU A 144 -9.83 16.18 -8.43
N GLY A 145 -10.52 16.52 -7.33
CA GLY A 145 -11.03 17.85 -6.97
C GLY A 145 -12.34 18.17 -7.64
#